data_AF-A0A2P6QP45-F1
#
_entry.id   AF-A0A2P6QP45-F1
#
_cell.length_a   1.000
_cell.length_b   1.000
_cell.length_c   1.000
_cell.angle_alpha   90.00
_cell.angle_beta   90.00
_cell.angle_gamma   90.00
#
_symmetry.space_group_name_H-M   'P 1'
#
loop_
_entity.id
_entity.type
_entity.pdbx_description
1 polymer ?
#
loop_
_entity_poly.entity_id
_entity_poly.type
_entity_poly.pdbx_seq_one_letter_code
_entity_poly.pdbx_strand_id
1 'polypeptide(L)'
;MGLASSIATRFWWPRRSASESTRASPLASLMNWLLRPPTMHPDYACLAARIVVSNLHKNTKKSFSETVKIMYNHVNDRSGLEAPLIADDVYEIIMKLDDIKKMQ
;
A
#
# COMPACT_ATOMS: atom_id res chain seq x y z
N MET A 1 -51.92 31.78 2.90
CA MET A 1 -50.60 32.42 2.80
C MET A 1 -49.76 31.85 3.94
N GLY A 2 -48.66 31.14 3.81
CA GLY A 2 -47.86 30.70 2.68
C GLY A 2 -46.64 29.98 3.27
N LEU A 3 -46.39 28.77 2.77
CA LEU A 3 -45.10 28.27 2.30
C LEU A 3 -43.96 27.95 3.29
N ALA A 4 -43.53 26.68 3.16
CA ALA A 4 -42.16 26.17 3.15
C ALA A 4 -41.44 26.02 4.51
N SER A 5 -41.21 24.80 5.01
CA SER A 5 -40.31 23.74 4.51
C SER A 5 -38.89 23.85 5.06
N SER A 6 -38.41 22.71 5.58
CA SER A 6 -37.00 22.30 5.63
C SER A 6 -36.13 22.87 6.75
N ILE A 7 -36.14 22.16 7.88
CA ILE A 7 -34.97 22.00 8.74
C ILE A 7 -33.94 21.23 7.92
N ALA A 8 -33.26 21.92 7.02
CA ALA A 8 -32.05 21.42 6.39
C ALA A 8 -30.91 21.66 7.39
N THR A 9 -30.71 20.68 8.28
CA THR A 9 -29.46 20.44 9.01
C THR A 9 -28.33 20.21 8.00
N ARG A 10 -27.90 21.30 7.36
CA ARG A 10 -26.80 21.33 6.42
C ARG A 10 -25.53 21.61 7.20
N PHE A 11 -24.98 20.53 7.76
CA PHE A 11 -23.55 20.22 7.91
C PHE A 11 -22.63 21.43 7.66
N TRP A 12 -22.62 22.38 8.60
CA TRP A 12 -21.85 23.62 8.48
C TRP A 12 -20.47 23.38 9.11
N TRP A 13 -19.64 22.65 8.39
CA TRP A 13 -18.19 22.73 8.58
C TRP A 13 -17.74 24.10 8.06
N PRO A 14 -17.08 24.97 8.85
CA PRO A 14 -16.65 26.25 8.35
C PRO A 14 -15.66 26.08 7.19
N ARG A 15 -16.07 26.60 6.02
CA ARG A 15 -15.21 26.76 4.85
C ARG A 15 -14.09 27.73 5.22
N ARG A 16 -12.87 27.22 5.34
CA ARG A 16 -11.65 28.00 5.62
C ARG A 16 -11.52 29.12 4.58
N SER A 17 -11.76 30.36 4.99
CA SER A 17 -11.59 31.54 4.14
C SER A 17 -10.10 31.75 3.87
N ALA A 18 -9.71 31.56 2.62
CA ALA A 18 -8.38 31.83 2.12
C ALA A 18 -8.18 33.34 1.95
N SER A 19 -7.93 34.09 3.04
CA SER A 19 -7.40 35.46 2.98
C SER A 19 -7.05 36.00 4.37
N GLU A 20 -6.16 35.35 5.12
CA GLU A 20 -5.58 35.99 6.32
C GLU A 20 -4.12 35.56 6.50
N SER A 21 -3.30 35.92 5.52
CA SER A 21 -1.85 35.95 5.66
C SER A 21 -1.48 37.26 6.33
N THR A 22 -1.32 37.28 7.66
CA THR A 22 -0.34 38.11 8.42
C THR A 22 -0.59 38.07 9.94
N ARG A 23 -0.53 36.85 10.52
CA ARG A 23 0.02 36.53 11.85
C ARG A 23 -0.40 35.11 12.20
N ALA A 24 0.37 34.13 11.75
CA ALA A 24 0.26 32.80 12.33
C ALA A 24 0.52 32.95 13.83
N SER A 25 -0.51 32.69 14.67
CA SER A 25 -0.34 32.72 16.11
C SER A 25 0.80 31.75 16.49
N PRO A 26 1.65 32.07 17.48
CA PRO A 26 2.74 31.16 17.89
C PRO A 26 2.21 29.75 18.18
N LEU A 27 1.00 29.66 18.71
CA LEU A 27 0.26 28.43 18.95
C LEU A 27 -0.18 27.69 17.68
N ALA A 28 -0.52 28.37 16.58
CA ALA A 28 -0.79 27.71 15.31
C ALA A 28 0.48 27.13 14.68
N SER A 29 1.61 27.84 14.83
CA SER A 29 2.92 27.32 14.40
C SER A 29 3.36 26.12 15.25
N LEU A 30 3.12 26.18 16.57
CA LEU A 30 3.38 25.08 17.50
C LEU A 30 2.44 23.89 17.29
N MET A 31 1.16 24.12 17.02
CA MET A 31 0.18 23.07 16.68
C MET A 31 0.53 22.40 15.36
N ASN A 32 0.98 23.16 14.36
CA ASN A 32 1.48 22.59 13.10
C ASN A 32 2.77 21.78 13.32
N TRP A 33 3.66 22.21 14.21
CA TRP A 33 4.85 21.44 14.60
C TRP A 33 4.53 20.17 15.38
N LEU A 34 3.51 20.20 16.24
CA LEU A 34 3.06 19.04 17.03
C LEU A 34 2.32 18.01 16.17
N LEU A 35 1.49 18.46 15.23
CA LEU A 35 0.76 17.58 14.29
C LEU A 35 1.66 17.06 13.17
N ARG A 36 2.70 17.80 12.79
CA ARG A 36 3.72 17.39 11.80
C ARG A 36 5.12 17.62 12.39
N PRO A 37 5.72 16.61 13.04
CA PRO A 37 7.10 16.72 13.48
C PRO A 37 8.03 16.87 12.26
N PRO A 38 9.04 17.77 12.31
CA PRO A 38 9.98 18.01 11.19
C PRO A 38 10.88 16.80 10.89
N THR A 39 10.89 15.79 11.76
CA THR A 39 11.62 14.53 11.60
C THR A 39 10.99 13.59 10.57
N MET A 40 9.77 13.85 10.11
CA MET A 40 9.11 13.10 9.05
C MET A 40 9.33 13.81 7.71
N HIS A 41 10.56 13.76 7.21
CA HIS A 41 10.82 14.15 5.83
C HIS A 41 10.15 13.12 4.90
N PRO A 42 9.36 13.54 3.89
CA PRO A 42 8.69 12.60 2.98
C PRO A 42 9.68 11.63 2.32
N ASP A 43 10.92 12.06 2.08
CA ASP A 43 11.96 11.21 1.48
C ASP A 43 12.45 10.09 2.41
N TYR A 44 12.24 10.21 3.73
CA TYR A 44 12.58 9.14 4.66
C TYR A 44 11.68 7.92 4.45
N ALA A 45 10.41 8.13 4.11
CA ALA A 45 9.51 7.05 3.72
C ALA A 45 9.99 6.34 2.45
N CYS A 46 10.49 7.09 1.46
CA CYS A 46 11.08 6.51 0.24
C CYS A 46 12.36 5.71 0.54
N LEU A 47 13.23 6.20 1.43
CA LEU A 47 14.43 5.49 1.83
C LEU A 47 14.09 4.17 2.55
N ALA A 48 13.18 4.22 3.52
CA ALA A 48 12.72 3.04 4.24
C ALA A 48 12.11 2.00 3.27
N ALA A 49 11.26 2.42 2.34
CA ALA A 49 10.68 1.54 1.33
C ALA A 49 11.76 0.86 0.46
N ARG A 50 12.77 1.63 0.01
CA ARG A 50 13.88 1.09 -0.79
C ARG A 50 14.69 0.05 -0.03
N ILE A 51 14.96 0.28 1.26
CA ILE A 51 15.66 -0.67 2.13
C ILE A 51 14.85 -1.96 2.29
N VAL A 52 13.54 -1.85 2.55
CA VAL A 52 12.65 -3.01 2.71
C VAL A 52 12.60 -3.85 1.43
N VAL A 53 12.38 -3.23 0.28
CA VAL A 53 12.34 -3.95 -1.01
C VAL A 53 13.70 -4.59 -1.33
N SER A 54 14.79 -3.87 -1.07
CA SER A 54 16.15 -4.40 -1.29
C SER A 54 16.48 -5.57 -0.37
N ASN A 55 15.96 -5.57 0.86
CA ASN A 55 16.08 -6.70 1.77
C ASN A 55 15.21 -7.88 1.31
N LEU A 56 14.00 -7.63 0.84
CA LEU A 56 13.11 -8.67 0.33
C LEU A 56 13.74 -9.41 -0.85
N HIS A 57 14.32 -8.70 -1.82
CA HIS A 57 14.97 -9.30 -2.99
C HIS A 57 16.21 -10.17 -2.67
N LYS A 58 16.81 -10.04 -1.48
CA LYS A 58 17.89 -10.92 -1.02
C LYS A 58 17.37 -12.27 -0.52
N ASN A 59 16.15 -12.28 0.01
CA ASN A 59 15.54 -13.46 0.63
C ASN A 59 14.60 -14.22 -0.32
N THR A 60 14.22 -13.63 -1.46
CA THR A 60 13.34 -14.25 -2.46
C THR A 60 14.08 -14.79 -3.67
N LYS A 61 13.48 -15.76 -4.37
CA LYS A 61 13.98 -16.26 -5.66
C LYS A 61 13.78 -15.21 -6.76
N LYS A 62 14.71 -15.15 -7.73
CA LYS A 62 14.69 -14.17 -8.84
C LYS A 62 13.81 -14.63 -10.00
N SER A 63 13.68 -15.94 -10.18
CA SER A 63 12.92 -16.62 -11.22
C SER A 63 11.47 -16.81 -10.77
N PHE A 64 10.54 -16.21 -11.51
CA PHE A 64 9.11 -16.35 -11.24
C PHE A 64 8.66 -17.82 -11.28
N SER A 65 9.09 -18.58 -12.29
CA SER A 65 8.73 -20.00 -12.43
C SER A 65 9.26 -20.87 -11.29
N GLU A 66 10.40 -20.53 -10.67
CA GLU A 66 10.92 -21.24 -9.51
C GLU A 66 10.09 -20.97 -8.24
N THR A 67 9.66 -19.72 -8.03
CA THR A 67 8.76 -19.38 -6.92
C THR A 67 7.44 -20.12 -7.02
N VAL A 68 6.85 -20.18 -8.21
CA VAL A 68 5.58 -20.87 -8.46
C VAL A 68 5.70 -22.37 -8.20
N LYS A 69 6.82 -23.01 -8.57
CA LYS A 69 7.10 -24.42 -8.23
C LYS A 69 7.13 -24.66 -6.72
N ILE A 70 7.72 -23.75 -5.95
CA ILE A 70 7.79 -23.86 -4.48
C ILE A 70 6.39 -23.74 -3.87
N MET A 71 5.55 -22.86 -4.42
CA MET A 71 4.16 -22.70 -3.96
C MET A 71 3.25 -23.87 -4.34
N TYR A 72 3.53 -24.52 -5.48
CA TYR A 72 2.82 -25.74 -5.89
C TYR A 72 3.17 -26.93 -5.01
N ASN A 73 4.46 -27.14 -4.72
CA ASN A 73 4.93 -28.22 -3.84
C ASN A 73 4.86 -27.86 -2.35
N HIS A 74 4.00 -26.92 -1.96
CA HIS A 74 3.93 -26.47 -0.58
C HIS A 74 3.30 -27.55 0.30
N VAL A 75 4.03 -27.94 1.35
CA VAL A 75 3.57 -28.87 2.38
C VAL A 75 3.32 -28.06 3.65
N ASN A 76 2.17 -28.28 4.28
CA ASN A 76 1.85 -27.62 5.53
C ASN A 76 2.61 -28.29 6.70
N ASP A 77 3.55 -27.58 7.32
CA ASP A 77 4.41 -28.08 8.40
C ASP A 77 3.63 -28.65 9.61
N ARG A 78 2.38 -28.21 9.82
CA ARG A 78 1.55 -28.68 10.95
C ARG A 78 0.79 -29.96 10.66
N SER A 79 0.43 -30.20 9.42
CA SER A 79 -0.42 -31.34 9.01
C SER A 79 0.33 -32.38 8.20
N GLY A 80 1.51 -32.04 7.65
CA GLY A 80 2.29 -32.89 6.75
C GLY A 80 1.60 -33.21 5.43
N LEU A 81 0.47 -32.55 5.14
CA LEU A 81 -0.31 -32.74 3.92
C LEU A 81 0.15 -31.76 2.85
N GLU A 82 0.14 -32.23 1.61
CA GLU A 82 0.33 -31.38 0.44
C GLU A 82 -0.83 -30.40 0.35
N ALA A 83 -0.49 -29.12 0.44
CA ALA A 83 -1.44 -28.01 0.41
C ALA A 83 -0.97 -27.04 -0.70
N PRO A 84 -1.16 -27.42 -1.98
CA PRO A 84 -0.79 -26.56 -3.09
C PRO A 84 -1.56 -25.24 -2.99
N LEU A 85 -0.82 -24.13 -3.02
CA LEU A 85 -1.40 -22.78 -2.94
C LEU A 85 -1.89 -22.26 -4.29
N ILE A 86 -1.64 -23.02 -5.36
CA ILE A 86 -1.89 -22.66 -6.75
C ILE A 86 -2.58 -23.85 -7.41
N ALA A 87 -3.57 -23.57 -8.25
CA ALA A 87 -4.27 -24.57 -9.04
C ALA A 87 -3.42 -25.07 -10.24
N ASP A 88 -3.63 -26.32 -10.62
CA ASP A 88 -2.85 -27.02 -11.64
C ASP A 88 -2.93 -26.34 -13.02
N ASP A 89 -4.10 -25.79 -13.36
CA ASP A 89 -4.35 -25.07 -14.61
C ASP A 89 -3.47 -23.82 -14.75
N VAL A 90 -3.35 -23.04 -13.67
CA VAL A 90 -2.51 -21.84 -13.61
C VAL A 90 -1.03 -22.24 -13.68
N TYR A 91 -0.63 -23.31 -13.00
CA TYR A 91 0.74 -23.81 -13.03
C TYR A 91 1.17 -24.22 -14.44
N GLU A 92 0.34 -24.97 -15.16
CA GLU A 92 0.62 -25.39 -16.53
C GLU A 92 0.78 -24.20 -17.49
N ILE A 93 -0.08 -23.19 -17.38
CA ILE A 93 0.01 -21.99 -18.22
C ILE A 93 1.33 -21.27 -17.99
N ILE A 94 1.74 -21.10 -16.73
CA ILE A 94 2.99 -20.42 -16.36
C ILE A 94 4.20 -21.15 -16.92
N MET A 95 4.20 -22.48 -16.86
CA MET A 95 5.32 -23.29 -17.35
C MET A 95 5.44 -23.24 -18.88
N LYS A 96 4.31 -23.34 -19.60
CA LYS A 96 4.27 -23.17 -21.06
C LYS A 96 4.80 -21.78 -21.48
N LEU A 97 4.46 -20.73 -20.75
CA LEU A 97 4.94 -19.36 -21.01
C LEU A 97 6.44 -19.18 -20.72
N ASP A 98 6.95 -19.79 -19.65
CA ASP A 98 8.38 -19.74 -19.31
C ASP A 98 9.24 -20.39 -20.41
N ASP A 99 8.75 -21.48 -21.00
CA ASP A 99 9.44 -22.18 -22.09
C ASP A 99 9.45 -21.36 -23.39
N ILE A 100 8.34 -20.71 -23.75
CA ILE A 100 8.28 -19.80 -24.91
C ILE A 100 9.26 -18.64 -24.73
N LYS A 101 9.33 -18.05 -23.53
CA LYS A 101 10.23 -16.93 -23.24
C LYS A 101 11.71 -17.29 -23.37
N LYS A 102 12.08 -18.56 -23.15
CA LYS A 102 13.47 -19.02 -23.33
C LYS A 102 13.85 -19.28 -24.78
N MET A 103 12.87 -19.42 -25.67
CA MET A 103 13.09 -19.63 -27.11
C MET A 103 13.23 -18.32 -27.91
N GLN A 104 12.92 -17.17 -27.29
CA GLN A 104 13.19 -15.84 -27.84
C GLN A 104 14.51 -15.28 -27.30
#